data_AF-A0AAF0JNC7-F1
#
_entry.id   AF-A0AAF0JNC7-F1
#
_cell.length_a   1.000
_cell.length_b   1.000
_cell.length_c   1.000
_cell.angle_alpha   90.00
_cell.angle_beta   90.00
_cell.angle_gamma   90.00
#
_symmetry.space_group_name_H-M   'P 1'
#
loop_
_entity.id
_entity.type
_entity.pdbx_description
1 polymer ?
#
loop_
_entity_poly.entity_id
_entity_poly.type
_entity_poly.pdbx_seq_one_letter_code
_entity_poly.pdbx_strand_id
1 'polypeptide(L)'
;MRRLPRIKTSIFRCNGYTRVNSIVAKYVIVHGFLEVTGSIRSDRLLVIGGIKAKEVLTDIAVLDISAPSTIIDLKTRVLRVHKKNNGRLYCSCITANNVYLTYTHVNVITAKIITLNDGCVIDKLTTNKNIIIRVNSPYCSFRTNPLKNNASRILVLFNYHNIYSQDPFSPKRSSP
;
A
#
# COMPACT_ATOMS: atom_id res chain seq x y z
N MET A 1 -3.54 -33.68 -4.63
CA MET A 1 -3.01 -32.29 -4.64
C MET A 1 -1.73 -32.25 -3.81
N ARG A 2 -0.60 -31.77 -4.35
CA ARG A 2 0.63 -31.55 -3.56
C ARG A 2 0.39 -30.38 -2.60
N ARG A 3 0.69 -30.57 -1.30
CA ARG A 3 0.59 -29.49 -0.30
C ARG A 3 1.71 -28.48 -0.54
N LEU A 4 1.34 -27.19 -0.64
CA LEU A 4 2.32 -26.11 -0.71
C LEU A 4 3.14 -26.02 0.60
N PRO A 5 4.42 -25.67 0.52
CA PRO A 5 5.31 -25.68 1.68
C PRO A 5 4.95 -24.59 2.69
N ARG A 6 5.22 -24.85 3.97
CA ARG A 6 5.20 -23.87 5.05
C ARG A 6 6.64 -23.58 5.47
N ILE A 7 7.04 -22.31 5.45
CA ILE A 7 8.42 -21.91 5.68
C ILE A 7 8.53 -21.19 7.02
N LYS A 8 9.46 -21.63 7.85
CA LYS A 8 9.86 -20.96 9.10
C LYS A 8 11.37 -20.73 9.07
N THR A 9 11.80 -19.48 9.10
CA THR A 9 13.21 -19.09 8.97
C THR A 9 13.43 -17.73 9.65
N SER A 10 14.67 -17.33 9.91
CA SER A 10 14.95 -15.95 10.32
C SER A 10 14.75 -14.97 9.15
N ILE A 11 15.18 -15.35 7.95
CA ILE A 11 15.10 -14.55 6.74
C ILE A 11 14.57 -15.42 5.60
N PHE A 12 13.47 -14.98 4.98
CA PHE A 12 12.98 -15.54 3.73
C PHE A 12 13.36 -14.60 2.58
N ARG A 13 13.96 -15.15 1.53
CA ARG A 13 14.26 -14.43 0.29
C ARG A 13 13.60 -15.14 -0.89
N CYS A 14 12.86 -14.40 -1.69
CA CYS A 14 12.32 -14.85 -2.97
C CYS A 14 13.02 -14.07 -4.08
N ASN A 15 13.77 -14.77 -4.93
CA ASN A 15 14.34 -14.21 -6.16
C ASN A 15 13.63 -14.89 -7.35
N GLY A 16 12.94 -14.12 -8.18
CA GLY A 16 12.09 -14.65 -9.25
C GLY A 16 10.68 -14.98 -8.74
N TYR A 17 10.13 -16.13 -9.13
CA TYR A 17 8.78 -16.55 -8.74
C TYR A 17 8.82 -17.59 -7.61
N THR A 18 8.01 -17.43 -6.58
CA THR A 18 7.84 -18.43 -5.53
C THR A 18 6.39 -18.53 -5.08
N ARG A 19 5.90 -19.76 -4.93
CA ARG A 19 4.56 -20.05 -4.44
C ARG A 19 4.62 -20.95 -3.21
N VAL A 20 4.03 -20.50 -2.10
CA VAL A 20 4.09 -21.19 -0.80
C VAL A 20 2.77 -21.09 -0.07
N ASN A 21 2.59 -21.93 0.95
CA ASN A 21 1.41 -21.89 1.79
C ASN A 21 1.52 -20.76 2.83
N SER A 22 2.59 -20.75 3.61
CA SER A 22 2.77 -19.75 4.66
C SER A 22 4.25 -19.46 4.91
N ILE A 23 4.54 -18.24 5.35
CA ILE A 23 5.87 -17.81 5.75
C ILE A 23 5.79 -17.24 7.16
N VAL A 24 6.67 -17.71 8.03
CA VAL A 24 6.96 -17.09 9.33
C VAL A 24 8.44 -16.76 9.34
N ALA A 25 8.78 -15.48 9.25
CA ALA A 25 10.17 -15.05 9.25
C ALA A 25 10.33 -13.64 9.80
N LYS A 26 11.47 -13.35 10.46
CA LYS A 26 11.75 -11.99 10.94
C LYS A 26 11.75 -10.99 9.79
N TYR A 27 12.41 -11.36 8.69
CA TYR A 27 12.48 -10.58 7.46
C TYR A 27 11.99 -11.40 6.26
N VAL A 28 11.10 -10.80 5.47
CA VAL A 28 10.62 -11.35 4.20
C VAL A 28 11.02 -10.36 3.10
N ILE A 29 11.87 -10.80 2.18
CA ILE A 29 12.38 -9.98 1.10
C ILE A 29 12.02 -10.64 -0.24
N VAL A 30 11.35 -9.90 -1.11
CA VAL A 30 10.89 -10.38 -2.41
C VAL A 30 11.50 -9.52 -3.50
N HIS A 31 12.29 -10.13 -4.37
CA HIS A 31 12.75 -9.59 -5.64
C HIS A 31 12.13 -10.43 -6.75
N GLY A 32 11.00 -10.00 -7.30
CA GLY A 32 10.21 -10.79 -8.25
C GLY A 32 8.76 -10.94 -7.79
N PHE A 33 8.21 -12.15 -7.82
CA PHE A 33 6.80 -12.38 -7.55
C PHE A 33 6.58 -13.47 -6.49
N LEU A 34 5.91 -13.11 -5.40
CA LEU A 34 5.58 -14.02 -4.30
C LEU A 34 4.07 -14.28 -4.23
N GLU A 35 3.68 -15.54 -4.30
CA GLU A 35 2.30 -15.97 -4.04
C GLU A 35 2.22 -16.79 -2.74
N VAL A 36 1.41 -16.31 -1.79
CA VAL A 36 1.17 -16.95 -0.49
C VAL A 36 -0.31 -17.23 -0.32
N THR A 37 -0.69 -18.51 -0.34
CA THR A 37 -2.11 -18.91 -0.27
C THR A 37 -2.68 -18.83 1.15
N GLY A 38 -1.83 -18.98 2.16
CA GLY A 38 -2.14 -18.85 3.58
C GLY A 38 -1.74 -17.47 4.08
N SER A 39 -0.70 -17.40 4.93
CA SER A 39 -0.32 -16.15 5.59
C SER A 39 1.19 -15.87 5.60
N ILE A 40 1.52 -14.58 5.63
CA ILE A 40 2.86 -14.06 5.90
C ILE A 40 2.85 -13.45 7.30
N ARG A 41 3.77 -13.89 8.17
CA ARG A 41 4.03 -13.29 9.48
C ARG A 41 5.48 -12.87 9.57
N SER A 42 5.72 -11.57 9.78
CA SER A 42 7.08 -11.03 9.85
C SER A 42 7.22 -9.78 10.72
N ASP A 43 8.45 -9.36 10.99
CA ASP A 43 8.68 -8.01 11.53
C ASP A 43 8.76 -7.02 10.36
N ARG A 44 9.40 -7.43 9.26
CA ARG A 44 9.55 -6.58 8.06
C ARG A 44 9.29 -7.36 6.78
N LEU A 45 8.47 -6.76 5.93
CA LEU A 45 8.20 -7.19 4.56
C LEU A 45 8.72 -6.14 3.58
N LEU A 46 9.62 -6.53 2.70
CA LEU A 46 10.03 -5.75 1.53
C LEU A 46 9.65 -6.51 0.27
N VAL A 47 8.89 -5.86 -0.61
CA VAL A 47 8.55 -6.39 -1.93
C VAL A 47 9.03 -5.43 -2.99
N ILE A 48 9.89 -5.91 -3.87
CA ILE A 48 10.34 -5.24 -5.10
C ILE A 48 9.86 -6.15 -6.23
N GLY A 49 8.69 -5.84 -6.79
CA GLY A 49 8.04 -6.72 -7.76
C GLY A 49 6.53 -6.83 -7.56
N GLY A 50 6.04 -8.05 -7.34
CA GLY A 50 4.62 -8.33 -7.11
C GLY A 50 4.38 -9.28 -5.95
N ILE A 51 3.22 -9.13 -5.32
CA ILE A 51 2.79 -10.00 -4.24
C ILE A 51 1.31 -10.34 -4.37
N LYS A 52 0.99 -11.63 -4.21
CA LYS A 52 -0.37 -12.12 -4.01
C LYS A 52 -0.43 -12.84 -2.68
N ALA A 53 -1.15 -12.29 -1.70
CA ALA A 53 -1.27 -12.88 -0.38
C ALA A 53 -2.69 -12.80 0.15
N LYS A 54 -3.14 -13.85 0.84
CA LYS A 54 -4.42 -13.78 1.56
C LYS A 54 -4.29 -12.95 2.83
N GLU A 55 -3.31 -13.24 3.66
CA GLU A 55 -3.13 -12.54 4.94
C GLU A 55 -1.65 -12.15 5.13
N VAL A 56 -1.42 -10.90 5.51
CA VAL A 56 -0.09 -10.37 5.81
C VAL A 56 -0.14 -9.66 7.16
N LEU A 57 0.64 -10.16 8.11
CA LEU A 57 0.84 -9.54 9.42
C LEU A 57 2.32 -9.19 9.54
N THR A 58 2.63 -7.90 9.53
CA THR A 58 4.02 -7.44 9.63
C THR A 58 4.12 -6.16 10.44
N ASP A 59 5.23 -5.87 11.12
CA ASP A 59 5.35 -4.56 11.79
C ASP A 59 5.56 -3.43 10.75
N ILE A 60 6.39 -3.68 9.74
CA ILE A 60 6.64 -2.74 8.64
C ILE A 60 6.47 -3.46 7.30
N ALA A 61 5.77 -2.82 6.37
CA ALA A 61 5.63 -3.25 4.98
C ALA A 61 6.09 -2.12 4.05
N VAL A 62 7.05 -2.44 3.17
CA VAL A 62 7.47 -1.57 2.07
C VAL A 62 7.25 -2.34 0.77
N LEU A 63 6.38 -1.81 -0.07
CA LEU A 63 5.90 -2.45 -1.28
C LEU A 63 6.25 -1.56 -2.48
N ASP A 64 7.38 -1.83 -3.10
CA ASP A 64 7.80 -1.26 -4.39
C ASP A 64 7.22 -2.13 -5.51
N ILE A 65 5.95 -1.87 -5.80
CA ILE A 65 5.14 -2.73 -6.66
C ILE A 65 5.41 -2.38 -8.13
N SER A 66 5.97 -3.33 -8.88
CA SER A 66 6.19 -3.23 -10.34
C SER A 66 5.24 -4.07 -11.19
N ALA A 67 4.46 -4.96 -10.55
CA ALA A 67 3.45 -5.81 -11.18
C ALA A 67 2.12 -5.76 -10.41
N PRO A 68 0.96 -6.10 -11.02
CA PRO A 68 -0.31 -6.18 -10.31
C PRO A 68 -0.19 -7.06 -9.06
N SER A 69 -0.57 -6.49 -7.91
CA SER A 69 -0.44 -7.13 -6.61
C SER A 69 -1.77 -7.13 -5.88
N THR A 70 -2.03 -8.19 -5.12
CA THR A 70 -3.27 -8.35 -4.37
C THR A 70 -2.99 -8.85 -2.96
N ILE A 71 -3.48 -8.12 -1.96
CA ILE A 71 -3.44 -8.56 -0.57
C ILE A 71 -4.85 -8.50 0.00
N ILE A 72 -5.40 -9.61 0.50
CA ILE A 72 -6.78 -9.58 1.01
C ILE A 72 -6.84 -8.87 2.37
N ASP A 73 -6.06 -9.32 3.36
CA ASP A 73 -5.97 -8.69 4.69
C ASP A 73 -4.51 -8.32 5.01
N LEU A 74 -4.25 -7.02 5.20
CA LEU A 74 -2.94 -6.47 5.53
C LEU A 74 -2.98 -5.74 6.86
N LYS A 75 -2.28 -6.29 7.85
CA LYS A 75 -2.11 -5.71 9.18
C LYS A 75 -0.67 -5.30 9.38
N THR A 76 -0.44 -4.00 9.58
CA THR A 76 0.92 -3.48 9.79
C THR A 76 0.97 -2.22 10.61
N ARG A 77 2.04 -1.96 11.35
CA ARG A 77 2.18 -0.65 12.00
C ARG A 77 2.44 0.43 10.95
N VAL A 78 3.30 0.16 9.97
CA VAL A 78 3.65 1.07 8.89
C VAL A 78 3.52 0.39 7.54
N LEU A 79 2.79 1.01 6.61
CA LEU A 79 2.70 0.60 5.21
C LEU A 79 3.21 1.71 4.31
N ARG A 80 4.14 1.38 3.42
CA ARG A 80 4.55 2.24 2.30
C ARG A 80 4.37 1.49 1.00
N VAL A 81 3.62 2.08 0.08
CA VAL A 81 3.42 1.56 -1.27
C VAL A 81 3.95 2.58 -2.26
N HIS A 82 4.91 2.13 -3.05
CA HIS A 82 5.47 2.89 -4.17
C HIS A 82 5.14 2.16 -5.46
N LYS A 83 4.63 2.90 -6.44
CA LYS A 83 4.51 2.38 -7.79
C LYS A 83 5.87 2.37 -8.47
N LYS A 84 6.21 1.25 -9.08
CA LYS A 84 7.23 1.13 -10.12
C LYS A 84 6.52 0.65 -11.39
N ASN A 85 6.97 1.09 -12.56
CA ASN A 85 6.38 0.69 -13.85
C ASN A 85 4.83 0.79 -13.83
N ASN A 86 4.13 -0.27 -14.25
CA ASN A 86 2.66 -0.36 -14.26
C ASN A 86 2.09 -1.08 -13.03
N GLY A 87 2.88 -1.23 -11.96
CA GLY A 87 2.44 -1.87 -10.73
C GLY A 87 1.28 -1.14 -10.05
N ARG A 88 0.35 -1.93 -9.50
CA ARG A 88 -0.80 -1.46 -8.72
C ARG A 88 -1.03 -2.42 -7.58
N LEU A 89 -1.41 -1.89 -6.42
CA LEU A 89 -1.83 -2.71 -5.29
C LEU A 89 -3.35 -2.67 -5.18
N TYR A 90 -3.96 -3.85 -5.16
CA TYR A 90 -5.35 -4.03 -4.76
C TYR A 90 -5.36 -4.66 -3.37
N CYS A 91 -6.03 -4.02 -2.43
CA CYS A 91 -6.16 -4.53 -1.08
C CYS A 91 -7.61 -4.53 -0.60
N SER A 92 -8.11 -5.65 -0.06
CA SER A 92 -9.48 -5.65 0.46
C SER A 92 -9.53 -4.92 1.79
N CYS A 93 -8.62 -5.23 2.72
CA CYS A 93 -8.59 -4.64 4.05
C CYS A 93 -7.17 -4.25 4.45
N ILE A 94 -6.99 -2.99 4.88
CA ILE A 94 -5.75 -2.50 5.49
C ILE A 94 -6.05 -2.05 6.92
N THR A 95 -5.30 -2.58 7.89
CA THR A 95 -5.27 -2.08 9.27
C THR A 95 -3.86 -1.62 9.59
N ALA A 96 -3.67 -0.33 9.86
CA ALA A 96 -2.36 0.19 10.19
C ALA A 96 -2.34 1.42 11.09
N ASN A 97 -1.16 1.83 11.59
CA ASN A 97 -1.04 3.14 12.23
C ASN A 97 -0.78 4.21 11.17
N ASN A 98 0.25 4.01 10.33
CA ASN A 98 0.67 4.96 9.30
C ASN A 98 0.67 4.29 7.93
N VAL A 99 0.05 4.93 6.96
CA VAL A 99 -0.07 4.41 5.60
C VAL A 99 0.32 5.47 4.59
N TYR A 100 1.17 5.11 3.63
CA TYR A 100 1.57 5.93 2.50
C TYR A 100 1.25 5.15 1.22
N LEU A 101 0.27 5.60 0.45
CA LEU A 101 -0.23 4.90 -0.73
C LEU A 101 0.10 5.64 -2.01
N THR A 102 0.37 4.87 -3.05
CA THR A 102 0.54 5.33 -4.44
C THR A 102 -0.05 4.24 -5.34
N TYR A 103 -0.91 4.60 -6.30
CA TYR A 103 -1.61 3.69 -7.22
C TYR A 103 -2.18 2.44 -6.54
N THR A 104 -2.94 2.67 -5.48
CA THR A 104 -3.51 1.62 -4.62
C THR A 104 -5.02 1.74 -4.58
N HIS A 105 -5.71 0.62 -4.82
CA HIS A 105 -7.15 0.49 -4.56
C HIS A 105 -7.35 -0.26 -3.24
N VAL A 106 -8.13 0.31 -2.33
CA VAL A 106 -8.43 -0.31 -1.03
C VAL A 106 -9.93 -0.32 -0.78
N ASN A 107 -10.51 -1.48 -0.49
CA ASN A 107 -11.94 -1.53 -0.19
C ASN A 107 -12.22 -0.94 1.21
N VAL A 108 -11.47 -1.38 2.22
CA VAL A 108 -11.62 -0.90 3.61
C VAL A 108 -10.26 -0.58 4.21
N ILE A 109 -10.12 0.62 4.80
CA ILE A 109 -8.91 0.99 5.55
C ILE A 109 -9.26 1.51 6.94
N THR A 110 -8.52 1.02 7.93
CA THR A 110 -8.47 1.55 9.29
C THR A 110 -7.05 2.02 9.58
N ALA A 111 -6.83 3.33 9.69
CA ALA A 111 -5.54 3.88 10.04
C ALA A 111 -5.61 5.16 10.87
N LYS A 112 -4.51 5.56 11.52
CA LYS A 112 -4.43 6.84 12.23
C LYS A 112 -3.98 7.96 11.30
N ILE A 113 -3.00 7.67 10.45
CA ILE A 113 -2.45 8.59 9.47
C ILE A 113 -2.46 7.92 8.11
N ILE A 114 -3.07 8.60 7.14
CA ILE A 114 -3.13 8.17 5.74
C ILE A 114 -2.52 9.27 4.88
N THR A 115 -1.56 8.92 4.04
CA THR A 115 -1.02 9.79 3.00
C THR A 115 -1.32 9.17 1.65
N LEU A 116 -2.08 9.90 0.83
CA LEU A 116 -2.50 9.51 -0.51
C LEU A 116 -1.70 10.30 -1.53
N ASN A 117 -0.93 9.59 -2.35
CA ASN A 117 -0.32 10.11 -3.57
C ASN A 117 -1.12 9.61 -4.78
N ASP A 118 -0.62 9.83 -5.99
CA ASP A 118 -1.32 9.57 -7.26
C ASP A 118 -2.06 8.23 -7.33
N GLY A 119 -3.26 8.26 -7.91
CA GLY A 119 -4.01 7.07 -8.32
C GLY A 119 -4.53 6.22 -7.16
N CYS A 120 -4.74 6.81 -5.98
CA CYS A 120 -5.30 6.08 -4.83
C CYS A 120 -6.83 6.13 -4.81
N VAL A 121 -7.45 4.99 -4.57
CA VAL A 121 -8.90 4.85 -4.40
C VAL A 121 -9.18 4.10 -3.11
N ILE A 122 -10.01 4.67 -2.24
CA ILE A 122 -10.45 4.06 -0.98
C ILE A 122 -11.97 4.01 -0.94
N ASP A 123 -12.56 2.83 -1.01
CA ASP A 123 -14.03 2.69 -1.01
C ASP A 123 -14.65 3.01 0.34
N LYS A 124 -13.96 2.68 1.44
CA LYS A 124 -14.46 2.89 2.79
C LYS A 124 -13.35 3.15 3.80
N LEU A 125 -13.38 4.32 4.41
CA LEU A 125 -12.60 4.63 5.61
C LEU A 125 -13.38 4.29 6.88
N THR A 126 -12.79 3.48 7.76
CA THR A 126 -13.32 3.19 9.10
C THR A 126 -12.46 3.81 10.18
N THR A 127 -13.09 4.45 11.17
CA THR A 127 -12.36 5.01 12.30
C THR A 127 -13.06 4.84 13.64
N ASN A 128 -12.26 4.61 14.68
CA ASN A 128 -12.67 4.63 16.08
C ASN A 128 -12.00 5.77 16.86
N LYS A 129 -11.17 6.59 16.19
CA LYS A 129 -10.31 7.64 16.78
C LYS A 129 -10.14 8.81 15.82
N ASN A 130 -9.34 9.80 16.21
CA ASN A 130 -8.95 10.89 15.32
C ASN A 130 -8.07 10.37 14.17
N ILE A 131 -8.41 10.73 12.95
CA ILE A 131 -7.65 10.40 11.73
C ILE A 131 -7.11 11.67 11.08
N ILE A 132 -5.89 11.57 10.55
CA ILE A 132 -5.31 12.55 9.64
C ILE A 132 -5.17 11.93 8.24
N ILE A 133 -5.78 12.55 7.25
CA ILE A 133 -5.64 12.20 5.84
C ILE A 133 -4.88 13.34 5.15
N ARG A 134 -3.75 13.02 4.52
CA ARG A 134 -2.99 13.93 3.67
C ARG A 134 -3.20 13.51 2.23
N VAL A 135 -3.71 14.40 1.40
CA VAL A 135 -3.96 14.16 -0.02
C VAL A 135 -3.00 15.02 -0.81
N ASN A 136 -2.06 14.38 -1.49
CA ASN A 136 -0.99 15.04 -2.24
C ASN A 136 -1.25 15.08 -3.75
N SER A 137 -2.35 14.49 -4.22
CA SER A 137 -2.67 14.37 -5.65
C SER A 137 -4.16 14.52 -5.91
N PRO A 138 -4.58 15.29 -6.94
CA PRO A 138 -5.98 15.47 -7.28
C PRO A 138 -6.62 14.17 -7.82
N TYR A 139 -5.81 13.17 -8.18
CA TYR A 139 -6.27 11.88 -8.70
C TYR A 139 -6.52 10.83 -7.60
N CYS A 140 -6.82 11.30 -6.38
CA CYS A 140 -7.19 10.45 -5.26
C CYS A 140 -8.70 10.51 -5.00
N SER A 141 -9.31 9.39 -4.67
CA SER A 141 -10.68 9.35 -4.16
C SER A 141 -10.78 8.52 -2.90
N PHE A 142 -11.60 8.97 -1.95
CA PHE A 142 -11.91 8.20 -0.76
C PHE A 142 -13.34 8.50 -0.31
N ARG A 143 -14.05 7.50 0.20
CA ARG A 143 -15.34 7.69 0.86
C ARG A 143 -15.21 7.45 2.35
N THR A 144 -15.72 8.40 3.12
CA THR A 144 -15.85 8.26 4.57
C THR A 144 -17.27 7.82 4.87
N ASN A 145 -17.43 6.76 5.67
CA ASN A 145 -18.75 6.48 6.22
C ASN A 145 -18.94 7.34 7.48
N PRO A 146 -20.09 8.03 7.62
CA PRO A 146 -20.36 8.82 8.80
C PRO A 146 -20.27 7.93 10.05
N LEU A 147 -19.56 8.46 11.04
CA LEU A 147 -19.24 7.77 12.27
C LEU A 147 -20.50 7.63 13.12
N LYS A 148 -20.78 6.41 13.60
CA LYS A 148 -21.86 6.17 14.57
C LYS A 148 -21.58 6.77 15.96
N ASN A 149 -20.40 7.33 16.21
CA ASN A 149 -19.97 7.84 17.52
C ASN A 149 -19.43 9.28 17.43
N ASN A 150 -20.02 10.17 18.23
CA ASN A 150 -19.81 11.63 18.27
C ASN A 150 -18.38 12.10 18.65
N ALA A 151 -17.44 11.19 18.92
CA ALA A 151 -16.10 11.51 19.44
C ALA A 151 -14.95 11.42 18.41
N SER A 152 -15.22 11.02 17.16
CA SER A 152 -14.14 10.82 16.17
C SER A 152 -14.05 12.00 15.22
N ARG A 153 -12.85 12.61 15.10
CA ARG A 153 -12.57 13.70 14.16
C ARG A 153 -11.77 13.20 12.96
N ILE A 154 -12.12 13.68 11.76
CA ILE A 154 -11.35 13.44 10.54
C ILE A 154 -10.77 14.78 10.09
N LEU A 155 -9.44 14.89 10.11
CA LEU A 155 -8.73 16.03 9.55
C LEU A 155 -8.23 15.64 8.15
N VAL A 156 -8.66 16.39 7.13
CA VAL A 156 -8.20 16.22 5.76
C VAL A 156 -7.34 17.42 5.38
N LEU A 157 -6.12 17.16 4.94
CA LEU A 157 -5.14 18.15 4.50
C LEU A 157 -4.85 17.92 3.02
N PHE A 158 -5.17 18.92 2.20
CA PHE A 158 -4.86 18.91 0.77
C PHE A 158 -3.54 19.64 0.53
N ASN A 159 -2.54 18.92 0.04
CA ASN A 159 -1.21 19.42 -0.26
C ASN A 159 -0.95 19.30 -1.76
N TYR A 160 -1.64 20.12 -2.55
CA TYR A 160 -1.37 20.21 -3.97
C TYR A 160 -0.20 21.17 -4.17
N HIS A 161 0.98 20.65 -4.49
CA HIS A 161 2.02 21.48 -5.08
C HIS A 161 1.60 21.80 -6.51
N ASN A 162 1.52 23.09 -6.88
CA ASN A 162 1.30 23.50 -8.27
C ASN A 162 2.42 22.92 -9.14
N ILE A 163 2.13 21.88 -9.93
CA ILE A 163 3.05 21.32 -10.93
C ILE A 163 3.05 22.19 -12.20
N TYR A 164 2.35 23.33 -12.22
CA TYR A 164 2.53 24.37 -13.23
C TYR A 164 3.73 25.27 -12.90
N SER A 165 4.93 24.70 -12.96
CA SER A 165 6.14 25.51 -13.10
C SER A 165 7.12 24.80 -14.02
N GLN A 166 7.17 25.33 -15.24
CA GLN A 166 8.16 25.11 -16.30
C GLN A 166 7.96 23.86 -17.17
N ASP A 167 7.18 24.05 -18.24
CA ASP A 167 7.38 23.33 -19.49
C ASP A 167 8.79 23.66 -20.02
N PRO A 168 9.75 22.72 -20.10
CA PRO A 168 11.05 22.97 -20.70
C PRO A 168 10.99 23.16 -22.22
N PHE A 169 9.80 23.00 -22.83
CA PHE A 169 9.58 23.06 -24.28
C PHE A 169 8.66 24.20 -24.73
N SER A 170 8.37 25.19 -23.89
CA SER A 170 7.71 26.41 -24.37
C SER A 170 8.64 27.10 -25.39
N PRO A 171 8.24 27.25 -26.67
CA PRO A 171 9.08 27.94 -27.65
C PRO A 171 9.23 29.39 -27.20
N LYS A 172 10.48 29.82 -26.98
CA LYS A 172 10.79 31.24 -26.80
C LYS A 172 10.34 31.96 -28.08
N ARG A 173 9.26 32.73 -27.99
CA ARG A 173 8.96 33.73 -29.02
C ARG A 173 10.11 34.73 -29.02
N SER A 174 10.99 34.62 -30.01
CA SER A 174 11.89 35.71 -30.36
C SER A 174 11.06 36.76 -31.09
N SER A 175 10.78 37.86 -30.42
CA SER A 175 10.29 39.09 -31.04
C SER A 175 11.45 39.82 -31.74
N PRO A 176 11.35 40.15 -33.03
CA PRO A 176 11.80 41.44 -33.52
C PRO A 176 10.81 42.55 -33.17
#